data_AF-A0A9X6ABE6-F1
#
_entry.id   AF-A0A9X6ABE6-F1
#
_cell.length_a   1.000
_cell.length_b   1.000
_cell.length_c   1.000
_cell.angle_alpha   90.00
_cell.angle_beta   90.00
_cell.angle_gamma   90.00
#
_symmetry.space_group_name_H-M   'P 1'
#
loop_
_entity.id
_entity.type
_entity.pdbx_description
1 polymer ?
#
loop_
_entity_poly.entity_id
_entity_poly.type
_entity_poly.pdbx_seq_one_letter_code
_entity_poly.pdbx_strand_id
1 'polypeptide(L)'
;MDDPALAAVLNTYETEISSEEQRQYLFANALYINALYFHRIGALTRAELHGHFRIMCQNQIFRAYWEATEHHRKSLPDSSKEAELGRMMDSLIQDQTDSDTDEWWVVGEPDEEAP
;
A
#
# COMPACT_ATOMS: atom_id res chain seq x y z
N MET A 1 -7.85 9.14 19.00
CA MET A 1 -7.70 8.34 20.23
C MET A 1 -7.10 9.27 21.26
N ASP A 2 -7.79 9.47 22.37
CA ASP A 2 -7.51 10.59 23.27
C ASP A 2 -6.42 10.28 24.32
N ASP A 3 -5.98 9.03 24.38
CA ASP A 3 -4.91 8.56 25.26
C ASP A 3 -3.58 8.42 24.47
N PRO A 4 -2.59 9.30 24.71
CA PRO A 4 -1.28 9.23 24.07
C PRO A 4 -0.49 7.96 24.41
N ALA A 5 -0.68 7.39 25.60
CA ALA A 5 0.03 6.17 26.01
C ALA A 5 -0.46 4.96 25.20
N LEU A 6 -1.76 4.91 24.91
CA LEU A 6 -2.30 3.92 23.98
C LEU A 6 -1.87 4.22 22.54
N ALA A 7 -1.75 5.49 22.14
CA ALA A 7 -1.37 5.85 20.76
C ALA A 7 0.07 5.49 20.43
N ALA A 8 0.93 5.39 21.44
CA ALA A 8 2.31 4.98 21.27
C ALA A 8 2.46 3.59 20.64
N VAL A 9 1.53 2.65 20.88
CA VAL A 9 1.61 1.29 20.28
C VAL A 9 1.43 1.30 18.77
N LEU A 10 0.81 2.36 18.24
CA LEU A 10 0.57 2.54 16.81
C LEU A 10 1.77 3.22 16.12
N ASN A 11 2.74 3.72 16.87
CA ASN A 11 3.98 4.26 16.32
C ASN A 11 5.01 3.14 16.18
N THR A 12 4.96 2.42 15.06
CA THR A 12 5.89 1.33 14.74
C THR A 12 6.97 1.75 13.75
N TYR A 13 7.11 3.05 13.49
CA TYR A 13 7.98 3.58 12.44
C TYR A 13 9.40 3.81 12.99
N GLU A 14 10.42 3.57 12.17
CA GLU A 14 11.82 3.73 12.55
C GLU A 14 12.24 5.21 12.60
N THR A 15 11.52 6.08 11.89
CA THR A 15 11.74 7.51 11.85
C THR A 15 10.77 8.23 12.79
N GLU A 16 11.21 9.37 13.33
CA GLU A 16 10.30 10.27 14.02
C GLU A 16 9.30 10.84 13.02
N ILE A 17 8.02 10.63 13.30
CA ILE A 17 6.91 11.18 12.54
C ILE A 17 6.04 12.04 13.45
N SER A 18 5.42 13.06 12.87
CA SER A 18 4.44 13.89 13.55
C SER A 18 3.19 13.10 13.92
N SER A 19 2.42 13.60 14.89
CA SER A 19 1.12 12.99 15.24
C SER A 19 0.13 13.00 14.06
N GLU A 20 0.28 13.93 13.12
CA GLU A 20 -0.55 14.01 11.94
C GLU A 20 -0.21 12.90 10.94
N GLU A 21 1.07 12.74 10.61
CA GLU A 21 1.55 11.64 9.77
C GLU A 21 1.15 10.29 10.37
N GLN A 22 1.29 10.12 11.69
CA GLN A 22 0.86 8.88 12.35
C GLN A 22 -0.61 8.55 12.08
N ARG A 23 -1.51 9.54 12.16
CA ARG A 23 -2.94 9.35 11.86
C ARG A 23 -3.18 9.03 10.38
N GLN A 24 -2.47 9.73 9.49
CA GLN A 24 -2.59 9.49 8.05
C GLN A 24 -2.07 8.10 7.66
N TYR A 25 -0.94 7.68 8.23
CA TYR A 25 -0.33 6.38 7.99
C TYR A 25 -1.17 5.24 8.54
N LEU A 26 -1.83 5.42 9.69
CA LEU A 26 -2.83 4.48 10.18
C LEU A 26 -4.00 4.30 9.22
N PHE A 27 -4.47 5.39 8.61
CA PHE A 27 -5.52 5.31 7.61
C PHE A 27 -5.03 4.65 6.32
N ALA A 28 -3.80 4.95 5.86
CA ALA A 28 -3.17 4.30 4.72
C ALA A 28 -3.00 2.79 4.94
N ASN A 29 -2.54 2.37 6.12
CA ASN A 29 -2.48 0.97 6.53
C ASN A 29 -3.87 0.32 6.48
N ALA A 30 -4.89 0.99 7.03
CA ALA A 30 -6.25 0.47 7.00
C ALA A 30 -6.75 0.27 5.57
N LEU A 31 -6.52 1.22 4.65
CA LEU A 31 -6.89 1.08 3.24
C LEU A 31 -6.20 -0.13 2.58
N TYR A 32 -4.88 -0.26 2.77
CA TYR A 32 -4.09 -1.36 2.22
C TYR A 32 -4.54 -2.72 2.75
N ILE A 33 -4.63 -2.86 4.08
CA ILE A 33 -5.00 -4.11 4.73
C ILE A 33 -6.43 -4.52 4.38
N ASN A 34 -7.37 -3.57 4.27
CA ASN A 34 -8.73 -3.89 3.81
C ASN A 34 -8.74 -4.40 2.37
N ALA A 35 -8.03 -3.75 1.44
CA ALA A 35 -7.94 -4.20 0.06
C ALA A 35 -7.31 -5.61 -0.05
N LEU A 36 -6.25 -5.86 0.71
CA LEU A 36 -5.62 -7.17 0.83
C LEU A 36 -6.60 -8.22 1.35
N TYR A 37 -7.35 -7.93 2.42
CA TYR A 37 -8.30 -8.90 2.97
C TYR A 37 -9.49 -9.13 2.02
N PHE A 38 -10.01 -8.11 1.36
CA PHE A 38 -11.06 -8.27 0.37
C PHE A 38 -10.62 -9.18 -0.79
N HIS A 39 -9.38 -9.03 -1.26
CA HIS A 39 -8.83 -9.97 -2.24
C HIS A 39 -8.71 -11.39 -1.68
N ARG A 40 -8.18 -11.55 -0.46
CA ARG A 40 -7.98 -12.88 0.16
C ARG A 40 -9.28 -13.64 0.43
N ILE A 41 -10.38 -12.94 0.68
CA ILE A 41 -11.70 -13.57 0.83
C ILE A 41 -12.46 -13.73 -0.49
N GLY A 42 -11.86 -13.32 -1.62
CA GLY A 42 -12.45 -13.41 -2.96
C GLY A 42 -13.51 -12.34 -3.27
N ALA A 43 -13.59 -11.27 -2.47
CA ALA A 43 -14.48 -10.14 -2.72
C ALA A 43 -13.92 -9.15 -3.75
N LEU A 44 -12.60 -9.19 -3.99
CA LEU A 44 -11.94 -8.47 -5.09
C LEU A 44 -11.11 -9.45 -5.92
N THR A 45 -11.29 -9.39 -7.24
CA THR A 45 -10.40 -10.08 -8.19
C THR A 45 -9.01 -9.46 -8.14
N ARG A 46 -8.02 -10.13 -8.74
CA ARG A 46 -6.66 -9.57 -8.78
C ARG A 46 -6.62 -8.29 -9.62
N ALA A 47 -7.36 -8.26 -10.73
CA ALA A 47 -7.47 -7.09 -11.59
C ALA A 47 -8.15 -5.89 -10.89
N GLU A 48 -9.20 -6.15 -10.10
CA GLU A 48 -9.86 -5.10 -9.31
C GLU A 48 -8.94 -4.55 -8.21
N LEU A 49 -8.18 -5.43 -7.55
CA LEU A 49 -7.18 -5.03 -6.56
C LEU A 49 -6.09 -4.15 -7.20
N HIS A 50 -5.60 -4.54 -8.36
CA HIS A 50 -4.61 -3.77 -9.12
C HIS A 50 -5.10 -2.35 -9.42
N GLY A 51 -6.37 -2.21 -9.85
CA GLY A 51 -7.01 -0.90 -10.05
C GLY A 51 -7.08 -0.06 -8.77
N HIS A 52 -7.41 -0.68 -7.63
CA HIS A 52 -7.41 0.01 -6.33
C HIS A 52 -6.00 0.49 -5.94
N PHE A 53 -4.98 -0.35 -6.13
CA PHE A 53 -3.60 0.01 -5.82
C PHE A 53 -3.10 1.17 -6.67
N ARG A 54 -3.45 1.21 -7.97
CA ARG A 54 -3.11 2.36 -8.83
C ARG A 54 -3.63 3.68 -8.29
N ILE A 55 -4.87 3.70 -7.77
CA ILE A 55 -5.47 4.89 -7.13
C ILE A 55 -4.72 5.24 -5.84
N MET A 56 -4.42 4.26 -4.99
CA MET A 56 -3.69 4.50 -3.74
C MET A 56 -2.30 5.10 -4.00
N CYS A 57 -1.59 4.60 -5.03
CA CYS A 57 -0.29 5.10 -5.44
C CYS A 57 -0.31 6.57 -5.88
N GLN A 58 -1.45 7.14 -6.29
CA GLN A 58 -1.52 8.58 -6.61
C GLN A 58 -1.37 9.47 -5.38
N ASN A 59 -1.63 8.93 -4.18
CA ASN A 59 -1.57 9.69 -2.95
C ASN A 59 -0.14 9.72 -2.37
N GLN A 60 0.47 10.90 -2.29
CA GLN A 60 1.84 11.07 -1.77
C GLN A 60 1.97 10.60 -0.31
N ILE A 61 0.94 10.76 0.51
CA ILE A 61 0.96 10.30 1.91
C ILE A 61 0.95 8.77 1.96
N PHE A 62 0.19 8.12 1.06
CA PHE A 62 0.23 6.67 0.95
C PHE A 62 1.62 6.18 0.52
N ARG A 63 2.26 6.85 -0.44
CA ARG A 63 3.65 6.53 -0.84
C ARG A 63 4.63 6.67 0.32
N ALA A 64 4.54 7.76 1.08
CA ALA A 64 5.39 7.98 2.23
C ALA A 64 5.17 6.93 3.34
N TYR A 65 3.90 6.55 3.60
CA TYR A 65 3.57 5.41 4.45
C TYR A 65 4.18 4.10 3.93
N TRP A 66 4.08 3.88 2.61
CA TRP A 66 4.57 2.67 1.97
C TRP A 66 6.09 2.56 2.17
N GLU A 67 6.84 3.61 1.91
CA GLU A 67 8.28 3.69 2.17
C GLU A 67 8.61 3.50 3.65
N ALA A 68 7.92 4.20 4.56
CA ALA A 68 8.17 4.14 6.00
C ALA A 68 7.91 2.75 6.62
N THR A 69 7.22 1.86 5.91
CA THR A 69 6.91 0.49 6.35
C THR A 69 7.60 -0.60 5.53
N GLU A 70 8.59 -0.23 4.70
CA GLU A 70 9.27 -1.16 3.80
C GLU A 70 9.88 -2.38 4.53
N HIS A 71 10.55 -2.17 5.67
CA HIS A 71 11.19 -3.24 6.44
C HIS A 71 10.19 -4.29 6.95
N HIS A 72 8.97 -3.87 7.32
CA HIS A 72 7.92 -4.83 7.69
C HIS A 72 7.58 -5.77 6.53
N ARG A 73 7.44 -5.22 5.32
CA ARG A 73 7.13 -6.03 4.13
C ARG A 73 8.31 -6.90 3.70
N LYS A 74 9.55 -6.40 3.79
CA LYS A 74 10.77 -7.19 3.54
C LYS A 74 10.94 -8.35 4.52
N SER A 75 10.34 -8.28 5.71
CA SER A 75 10.39 -9.38 6.69
C SER A 75 9.44 -10.54 6.37
N LEU A 76 8.51 -10.37 5.41
CA LEU A 76 7.52 -11.38 5.06
C LEU A 76 8.17 -12.54 4.27
N PRO A 77 7.66 -13.78 4.39
CA PRO A 77 8.08 -14.87 3.51
C PRO A 77 7.80 -14.52 2.05
N ASP A 78 8.77 -14.74 1.16
CA ASP A 78 8.66 -14.39 -0.26
C ASP A 78 7.45 -15.03 -0.96
N SER A 79 7.06 -16.22 -0.50
CA SER A 79 5.92 -17.00 -0.99
C SER A 79 4.59 -16.58 -0.37
N SER A 80 4.57 -15.63 0.57
CA SER A 80 3.33 -15.16 1.17
C SER A 80 2.54 -14.31 0.18
N LYS A 81 1.20 -14.38 0.27
CA LYS A 81 0.33 -13.58 -0.58
C LYS A 81 0.54 -12.08 -0.38
N GLU A 82 0.85 -11.68 0.84
CA GLU A 82 1.14 -10.28 1.17
C GLU A 82 2.45 -9.80 0.54
N ALA A 83 3.50 -10.63 0.51
CA ALA A 83 4.72 -10.29 -0.21
C ALA A 83 4.51 -10.16 -1.72
N GLU A 84 3.67 -11.03 -2.33
CA GLU A 84 3.29 -10.91 -3.74
C GLU A 84 2.58 -9.58 -4.03
N LEU A 85 1.58 -9.22 -3.21
CA LEU A 85 0.85 -7.96 -3.35
C LEU A 85 1.70 -6.73 -3.02
N GLY A 86 2.66 -6.87 -2.12
CA GLY A 86 3.65 -5.84 -1.82
C GLY A 86 4.48 -5.51 -3.07
N ARG A 87 5.02 -6.53 -3.74
CA ARG A 87 5.77 -6.34 -5.00
C ARG A 87 4.92 -5.71 -6.10
N MET A 88 3.64 -6.07 -6.21
CA MET A 88 2.72 -5.41 -7.15
C MET A 88 2.61 -3.91 -6.88
N MET A 89 2.45 -3.51 -5.61
CA MET A 89 2.42 -2.10 -5.23
C MET A 89 3.76 -1.40 -5.52
N ASP A 90 4.89 -2.06 -5.24
CA ASP A 90 6.23 -1.53 -5.54
C ASP A 90 6.38 -1.26 -7.05
N SER A 91 5.98 -2.21 -7.90
CA SER A 91 5.97 -2.01 -9.36
C SER A 91 5.08 -0.85 -9.78
N LEU A 92 3.88 -0.72 -9.24
CA LEU A 92 2.97 0.39 -9.56
C LEU A 92 3.51 1.76 -9.15
N ILE A 93 4.17 1.83 -7.99
CA ILE A 93 4.83 3.06 -7.53
C ILE A 93 5.95 3.43 -8.48
N GLN A 94 6.77 2.45 -8.89
CA GLN A 94 7.88 2.63 -9.82
C GLN A 94 7.39 3.06 -11.20
N ASP A 95 6.40 2.36 -11.77
CA ASP A 95 5.83 2.69 -13.08
C ASP A 95 5.29 4.12 -13.12
N GLN A 96 4.60 4.55 -12.05
CA GLN A 96 4.10 5.92 -11.94
C GLN A 96 5.22 6.95 -11.75
N THR A 97 6.34 6.60 -11.11
CA THR A 97 7.49 7.48 -10.95
C THR A 97 8.26 7.65 -12.26
N ASP A 98 8.35 6.59 -13.07
CA ASP A 98 9.07 6.60 -14.36
C ASP A 98 8.21 7.14 -15.51
N SER A 99 6.92 7.38 -15.28
CA SER A 99 6.00 7.86 -16.29
C SER A 99 5.95 9.38 -16.36
N ASP A 100 6.16 9.92 -17.56
CA ASP A 100 5.97 11.35 -17.87
C ASP A 100 4.50 11.71 -18.21
N THR A 101 3.54 10.78 -18.03
CA THR A 101 2.12 11.03 -18.34
C THR A 101 1.28 11.34 -17.10
N ASP A 102 0.38 12.31 -17.24
CA ASP A 102 -0.66 12.60 -16.24
C ASP A 102 -1.75 11.49 -16.21
N GLU A 103 -1.80 10.64 -17.24
CA GLU A 103 -2.78 9.55 -17.36
C GLU A 103 -2.35 8.29 -16.60
N TRP A 104 -2.34 8.35 -15.27
CA TRP A 104 -1.91 7.21 -14.43
C TRP A 104 -2.67 5.89 -14.64
N TRP A 105 -3.89 5.94 -15.22
CA TRP A 105 -4.70 4.74 -15.47
C TRP A 105 -4.18 3.88 -16.64
N VAL A 106 -3.34 4.42 -17.52
CA VAL A 106 -2.67 3.70 -18.62
C VAL A 106 -1.24 3.25 -18.28
N VAL A 107 -0.75 3.59 -17.09
CA VAL A 107 0.60 3.25 -16.63
C VAL A 107 0.62 1.86 -15.97
N GLY A 108 1.58 1.03 -16.38
CA GLY A 108 1.74 -0.38 -16.01
C GLY A 108 0.86 -1.33 -16.84
N GLU A 109 1.31 -2.58 -17.02
CA GLU A 109 0.49 -3.60 -17.68
C GLU A 109 -0.73 -3.93 -16.81
N PRO A 110 -1.96 -3.97 -17.36
CA PRO A 110 -3.09 -4.52 -16.63
C PRO A 110 -2.80 -6.00 -16.35
N ASP A 111 -2.94 -6.43 -15.09
CA ASP A 111 -2.90 -7.85 -14.73
C ASP A 111 -4.08 -8.54 -15.45
N GLU A 112 -3.84 -9.07 -16.65
CA GLU A 112 -4.79 -9.88 -17.38
C GLU A 112 -4.94 -11.20 -16.59
N GLU A 113 -6.10 -11.38 -15.95
CA GLU A 113 -6.47 -12.70 -15.43
C GLU A 113 -6.52 -13.65 -16.64
N ALA A 114 -5.51 -14.53 -16.74
CA ALA A 114 -5.56 -15.64 -17.68
C ALA A 114 -6.85 -16.46 -17.39
N PRO A 115 -7.61 -16.83 -18.44
CA PRO A 115 -8.94 -17.42 -18.31
C PRO A 115 -8.98 -18.78 -17.61
#